data_AF-A0A180EWZ5-F1
#
_entry.id   AF-A0A180EWZ5-F1
#
_cell.length_a   1.000
_cell.length_b   1.000
_cell.length_c   1.000
_cell.angle_alpha   90.00
_cell.angle_beta   90.00
_cell.angle_gamma   90.00
#
_symmetry.space_group_name_H-M   'P 1'
#
loop_
_entity.id
_entity.type
_entity.pdbx_description
1 polymer ?
#
loop_
_entity_poly.entity_id
_entity_poly.type
_entity_poly.pdbx_seq_one_letter_code
_entity_poly.pdbx_strand_id
1 'polypeptide(L)'
;MISDNDTKLKKAIRESNCVHIRDIGHTIALPVEKQYGKDKQFKTYTKAVAGVKVREAMRETGYLLPPRQRTVARFMNLSQTIRWSKNMQRIFASPSANGKQAFDFVNTYGKTTGELSCIPGFVNYALKLIRSEGMSRKSIGMCLKEMDKILKKNNKRINRFKLSVRQYLEQERDKLANEKSVWNASSDMIESLFGCHKFKRSRNPLHGVTACVLILPLLTRTGDRGHPSAVGFKHCLEGVFMKDLESWTKDNLTDNLAVKRRKKLAG
;
A
#
# COMPACT_ATOMS: atom_id res chain seq x y z
N MET A 1 13.97 1.53 -12.09
CA MET A 1 13.88 1.62 -10.62
C MET A 1 12.47 2.00 -10.21
N ILE A 2 11.88 1.26 -9.26
CA ILE A 2 10.51 1.46 -8.80
C ILE A 2 10.51 2.39 -7.59
N SER A 3 9.59 3.35 -7.49
CA SER A 3 9.33 4.06 -6.25
C SER A 3 7.87 4.47 -6.11
N ASP A 4 7.49 4.83 -4.88
CA ASP A 4 6.31 5.67 -4.68
C ASP A 4 6.57 7.06 -5.30
N ASN A 5 5.51 7.84 -5.49
CA ASN A 5 5.59 9.10 -6.21
C ASN A 5 6.35 10.23 -5.45
N ASP A 6 7.14 9.89 -4.43
CA ASP A 6 7.89 10.84 -3.61
C ASP A 6 8.87 11.69 -4.44
N THR A 7 8.92 12.97 -4.12
CA THR A 7 9.69 13.96 -4.88
C THR A 7 11.19 13.77 -4.74
N LYS A 8 11.67 13.32 -3.58
CA LYS A 8 13.09 13.07 -3.33
C LYS A 8 13.54 11.81 -4.08
N LEU A 9 12.74 10.74 -4.04
CA LEU A 9 13.04 9.52 -4.78
C LEU A 9 13.02 9.76 -6.30
N LYS A 10 12.05 10.52 -6.81
CA LYS A 10 12.02 10.95 -8.22
C LYS A 10 13.29 11.68 -8.64
N LYS A 11 13.75 12.63 -7.81
CA LYS A 11 15.00 13.38 -8.08
C LYS A 11 16.20 12.43 -8.10
N ALA A 12 16.34 11.58 -7.08
CA ALA A 12 17.45 10.63 -6.98
C ALA A 12 17.50 9.64 -8.16
N ILE A 13 16.36 9.09 -8.58
CA ILE A 13 16.28 8.17 -9.73
C ILE A 13 16.71 8.85 -11.03
N ARG A 14 16.30 10.11 -11.21
CA ARG A 14 16.68 10.91 -12.37
C ARG A 14 18.18 11.17 -12.39
N GLU A 15 18.76 11.52 -11.24
CA GLU A 15 20.20 11.74 -11.08
C GLU A 15 21.02 10.44 -11.25
N SER A 16 20.41 9.28 -10.97
CA SER A 16 21.06 7.98 -11.16
C SER A 16 20.93 7.42 -12.59
N ASN A 17 20.43 8.19 -13.56
CA ASN A 17 20.16 7.76 -14.95
C ASN A 17 19.33 6.48 -15.08
N CYS A 18 18.50 6.17 -14.07
CA CYS A 18 17.64 5.00 -14.08
C CYS A 18 16.27 5.35 -14.65
N VAL A 19 15.68 4.45 -15.43
CA VAL A 19 14.27 4.59 -15.82
C VAL A 19 13.39 4.50 -14.57
N HIS A 20 12.65 5.57 -14.28
CA HIS A 20 11.71 5.59 -13.17
C HIS A 20 10.40 4.89 -13.55
N ILE A 21 10.10 3.82 -12.82
CA ILE A 21 8.83 3.08 -12.89
C ILE A 21 8.01 3.47 -11.67
N ARG A 22 6.84 4.06 -11.88
CA ARG A 22 5.99 4.44 -10.75
C ARG A 22 5.28 3.22 -10.19
N ASP A 23 5.23 3.09 -8.87
CA ASP A 23 4.42 2.06 -8.23
C ASP A 23 2.92 2.23 -8.55
N ILE A 24 2.29 1.18 -9.04
CA ILE A 24 0.89 1.21 -9.46
C ILE A 24 -0.09 1.42 -8.30
N GLY A 25 0.15 0.81 -7.14
CA GLY A 25 -0.73 0.91 -5.97
C GLY A 25 -0.78 2.34 -5.43
N HIS A 26 0.40 2.93 -5.23
CA HIS A 26 0.56 4.32 -4.81
C HIS A 26 0.02 5.27 -5.87
N THR A 27 0.32 5.05 -7.15
CA THR A 27 -0.10 5.99 -8.22
C THR A 27 -1.60 5.99 -8.45
N ILE A 28 -2.27 4.82 -8.47
CA ILE A 28 -3.72 4.73 -8.68
C ILE A 28 -4.50 5.27 -7.47
N ALA A 29 -3.90 5.32 -6.28
CA ALA A 29 -4.53 5.93 -5.11
C ALA A 29 -4.56 7.47 -5.17
N LEU A 30 -3.61 8.11 -5.87
CA LEU A 30 -3.50 9.59 -5.93
C LEU A 30 -4.75 10.28 -6.49
N PRO A 31 -5.38 9.82 -7.58
CA PRO A 31 -6.62 10.42 -8.06
C PRO A 31 -7.76 10.34 -7.03
N VAL A 32 -7.84 9.25 -6.26
CA VAL A 32 -8.83 9.10 -5.18
C VAL A 32 -8.53 10.10 -4.07
N GLU A 33 -7.27 10.21 -3.65
CA GLU A 33 -6.83 11.17 -2.64
C GLU A 33 -7.11 12.63 -3.06
N LYS A 34 -6.79 12.99 -4.30
CA LYS A 34 -7.04 14.33 -4.83
C LYS A 34 -8.53 14.69 -4.81
N GLN A 35 -9.40 13.72 -5.08
CA GLN A 35 -10.84 13.94 -5.13
C GLN A 35 -11.49 13.95 -3.74
N TYR A 36 -11.10 13.02 -2.86
CA TYR A 36 -11.79 12.78 -1.59
C TYR A 36 -11.01 13.30 -0.37
N GLY A 37 -9.73 13.59 -0.50
CA GLY A 37 -8.87 14.05 0.60
C GLY A 37 -9.25 15.42 1.17
N LYS A 38 -9.93 16.26 0.40
CA LYS A 38 -10.51 17.54 0.87
C LYS A 38 -12.04 17.54 0.91
N ASP A 39 -12.69 16.46 0.50
CA ASP A 39 -14.15 16.37 0.46
C ASP A 39 -14.75 16.34 1.88
N LYS A 40 -15.62 17.30 2.19
CA LYS A 40 -16.20 17.48 3.53
C LYS A 40 -17.02 16.25 3.95
N GLN A 41 -17.83 15.71 3.05
CA GLN A 41 -18.69 14.55 3.35
C GLN A 41 -17.84 13.30 3.63
N PHE A 42 -16.80 13.06 2.83
CA PHE A 42 -15.89 11.94 3.01
C PHE A 42 -15.07 12.06 4.31
N LYS A 43 -14.62 13.26 4.67
CA LYS A 43 -13.97 13.51 5.97
C LYS A 43 -14.89 13.24 7.14
N THR A 44 -16.15 13.71 7.08
CA THR A 44 -17.11 13.45 8.15
C THR A 44 -17.44 11.97 8.26
N TYR A 45 -17.62 11.28 7.12
CA TYR A 45 -17.80 9.83 7.09
C TYR A 45 -16.64 9.08 7.72
N THR A 46 -15.40 9.35 7.30
CA THR A 46 -14.21 8.67 7.84
C THR A 46 -14.02 8.92 9.33
N LYS A 47 -14.33 10.14 9.81
CA LYS A 47 -14.36 10.47 11.25
C LYS A 47 -15.44 9.69 12.01
N ALA A 48 -16.63 9.55 11.43
CA ALA A 48 -17.71 8.77 12.05
C ALA A 48 -17.34 7.28 12.17
N VAL A 49 -16.76 6.70 11.11
CA VAL A 49 -16.21 5.32 11.14
C VAL A 49 -15.16 5.17 12.24
N ALA A 50 -14.21 6.11 12.37
CA ALA A 50 -13.20 6.08 13.42
C ALA A 50 -13.81 6.20 14.83
N GLY A 51 -14.80 7.08 14.99
CA GLY A 51 -15.47 7.31 16.28
C GLY A 51 -16.25 6.11 16.76
N VAL A 52 -17.00 5.44 15.88
CA VAL A 52 -17.75 4.22 16.23
C VAL A 52 -16.83 3.09 16.66
N LYS A 53 -15.64 3.00 16.05
CA LYS A 53 -14.65 2.00 16.45
C LYS A 53 -14.28 2.10 17.93
N VAL A 54 -14.18 3.32 18.47
CA VAL A 54 -13.83 3.57 19.87
C VAL A 54 -15.05 3.40 20.77
N ARG A 55 -16.20 3.97 20.39
CA ARG A 55 -17.41 3.98 21.23
C ARG A 55 -18.06 2.60 21.41
N GLU A 56 -18.04 1.78 20.36
CA GLU A 56 -18.74 0.49 20.36
C GLU A 56 -17.81 -0.70 20.67
N ALA A 57 -16.53 -0.46 20.99
CA ALA A 57 -15.52 -1.50 21.15
C ALA A 57 -15.85 -2.56 22.23
N MET A 58 -16.50 -2.13 23.31
CA MET A 58 -16.82 -2.96 24.49
C MET A 58 -18.33 -3.15 24.66
N ARG A 59 -19.13 -2.81 23.65
CA ARG A 59 -20.59 -2.97 23.65
C ARG A 59 -20.97 -4.27 22.94
N GLU A 60 -22.22 -4.70 23.11
CA GLU A 60 -22.76 -5.88 22.42
C GLU A 60 -22.69 -5.75 20.89
N THR A 61 -22.67 -4.53 20.37
CA THR A 61 -22.48 -4.18 18.95
C THR A 61 -21.03 -4.29 18.47
N GLY A 62 -20.08 -4.67 19.33
CA GLY A 62 -18.65 -4.72 19.01
C GLY A 62 -18.28 -5.67 17.85
N TYR A 63 -19.12 -6.66 17.55
CA TYR A 63 -18.91 -7.53 16.38
C TYR A 63 -19.16 -6.81 15.03
N LEU A 64 -19.76 -5.62 15.05
CA LEU A 64 -20.05 -4.80 13.85
C LEU A 64 -18.97 -3.74 13.57
N LEU A 65 -17.88 -3.70 14.33
CA LEU A 65 -16.88 -2.64 14.23
C LEU A 65 -16.24 -2.56 12.84
N PRO A 66 -15.94 -1.35 12.36
CA PRO A 66 -15.28 -1.18 11.07
C PRO A 66 -13.82 -1.66 11.08
N PRO A 67 -13.26 -2.00 9.90
CA PRO A 67 -11.85 -2.36 9.78
C PRO A 67 -10.95 -1.21 10.25
N ARG A 68 -9.73 -1.55 10.68
CA ARG A 68 -8.73 -0.56 11.11
C ARG A 68 -8.38 0.38 9.96
N GLN A 69 -8.67 1.67 10.13
CA GLN A 69 -8.23 2.71 9.21
C GLN A 69 -6.72 2.93 9.35
N ARG A 70 -5.99 2.85 8.23
CA ARG A 70 -4.57 3.23 8.20
C ARG A 70 -4.45 4.74 8.06
N THR A 71 -3.50 5.33 8.79
CA THR A 71 -3.15 6.76 8.67
C THR A 71 -2.29 7.03 7.45
N VAL A 72 -1.41 6.08 7.10
CA VAL A 72 -0.56 6.08 5.90
C VAL A 72 -1.21 5.26 4.80
N ALA A 73 -1.13 5.72 3.54
CA ALA A 73 -1.72 5.05 2.37
C ALA A 73 -3.23 4.74 2.55
N ARG A 74 -3.95 5.65 3.21
CA ARG A 74 -5.37 5.46 3.60
C ARG A 74 -6.28 5.14 2.40
N PHE A 75 -6.01 5.77 1.25
CA PHE A 75 -6.80 5.61 0.03
C PHE A 75 -6.56 4.29 -0.69
N MET A 76 -5.40 3.66 -0.51
CA MET A 76 -5.14 2.29 -0.99
C MET A 76 -5.97 1.24 -0.24
N ASN A 77 -6.37 1.54 1.01
CA ASN A 77 -7.07 0.59 1.89
C ASN A 77 -8.57 0.85 2.00
N LEU A 78 -9.12 1.73 1.16
CA LEU A 78 -10.51 2.16 1.24
C LEU A 78 -11.51 1.05 0.89
N SER A 79 -11.06 0.02 0.16
CA SER A 79 -11.86 -1.12 -0.28
C SER A 79 -12.55 -1.85 0.88
N GLN A 80 -11.84 -2.08 1.98
CA GLN A 80 -12.37 -2.77 3.16
C GLN A 80 -13.44 -1.94 3.85
N THR A 81 -13.19 -0.63 4.03
CA THR A 81 -14.16 0.28 4.64
C THR A 81 -15.43 0.41 3.81
N ILE A 82 -15.31 0.54 2.48
CA ILE A 82 -16.48 0.60 1.58
C ILE A 82 -17.28 -0.71 1.63
N ARG A 83 -16.61 -1.87 1.62
CA ARG A 83 -17.27 -3.18 1.72
C ARG A 83 -18.02 -3.32 3.04
N TRP A 84 -17.37 -2.99 4.16
CA TRP A 84 -18.00 -2.95 5.47
C TRP A 84 -19.23 -2.05 5.45
N SER A 85 -19.11 -0.82 4.93
CA SER A 85 -20.22 0.13 4.86
C SER A 85 -21.42 -0.41 4.09
N LYS A 86 -21.19 -1.08 2.95
CA LYS A 86 -22.26 -1.72 2.17
C LYS A 86 -22.93 -2.86 2.92
N ASN A 87 -22.16 -3.67 3.64
CA ASN A 87 -22.71 -4.75 4.45
C ASN A 87 -23.57 -4.19 5.59
N MET A 88 -23.10 -3.13 6.27
CA MET A 88 -23.86 -2.44 7.30
C MET A 88 -25.18 -1.85 6.75
N GLN A 89 -25.17 -1.25 5.55
CA GLN A 89 -26.41 -0.76 4.89
C GLN A 89 -27.42 -1.89 4.68
N ARG A 90 -26.96 -3.08 4.29
CA ARG A 90 -27.85 -4.25 4.11
C ARG A 90 -28.42 -4.74 5.44
N ILE A 91 -27.59 -4.79 6.49
CA ILE A 91 -28.03 -5.21 7.82
C ILE A 91 -29.11 -4.26 8.35
N PHE A 92 -28.91 -2.94 8.25
CA PHE A 92 -29.85 -1.94 8.77
C PHE A 92 -31.05 -1.65 7.86
N ALA A 93 -31.08 -2.20 6.64
CA ALA A 93 -32.30 -2.27 5.85
C ALA A 93 -33.34 -3.20 6.51
N SER A 94 -32.91 -4.12 7.39
CA SER A 94 -33.82 -4.96 8.17
C SER A 94 -34.46 -4.19 9.35
N PRO A 95 -35.78 -4.36 9.61
CA PRO A 95 -36.48 -3.68 10.71
C PRO A 95 -36.03 -4.08 12.13
N SER A 96 -35.43 -5.26 12.31
CA SER A 96 -35.19 -5.88 13.64
C SER A 96 -33.78 -5.68 14.22
N ALA A 97 -32.93 -4.85 13.60
CA ALA A 97 -31.53 -4.72 14.00
C ALA A 97 -31.33 -3.78 15.21
N ASN A 98 -31.00 -4.36 16.38
CA ASN A 98 -30.46 -3.61 17.53
C ASN A 98 -29.14 -2.91 17.14
N GLY A 99 -28.91 -1.69 17.66
CA GLY A 99 -27.70 -0.90 17.37
C GLY A 99 -27.81 0.05 16.17
N LYS A 100 -28.97 0.13 15.50
CA LYS A 100 -29.23 0.99 14.33
C LYS A 100 -28.76 2.44 14.53
N GLN A 101 -29.08 3.04 15.67
CA GLN A 101 -28.77 4.44 15.97
C GLN A 101 -27.26 4.76 16.01
N ALA A 102 -26.43 3.83 16.52
CA ALA A 102 -24.98 4.04 16.62
C ALA A 102 -24.29 4.04 15.24
N PHE A 103 -24.90 3.39 14.24
CA PHE A 103 -24.35 3.22 12.91
C PHE A 103 -25.15 3.90 11.79
N ASP A 104 -26.21 4.64 12.11
CA ASP A 104 -27.11 5.31 11.14
C ASP A 104 -26.38 6.20 10.13
N PHE A 105 -25.24 6.76 10.53
CA PHE A 105 -24.37 7.54 9.65
C PHE A 105 -24.01 6.78 8.35
N VAL A 106 -23.93 5.45 8.39
CA VAL A 106 -23.64 4.60 7.23
C VAL A 106 -24.68 4.80 6.10
N ASN A 107 -25.94 5.02 6.47
CA ASN A 107 -27.02 5.30 5.52
C ASN A 107 -26.95 6.75 5.02
N THR A 108 -26.63 7.70 5.91
CA THR A 108 -26.42 9.12 5.55
C THR A 108 -25.36 9.28 4.45
N TYR A 109 -24.30 8.46 4.48
CA TYR A 109 -23.21 8.49 3.49
C TYR A 109 -23.34 7.41 2.39
N GLY A 110 -24.53 6.81 2.23
CA GLY A 110 -24.79 5.75 1.26
C GLY A 110 -24.53 6.18 -0.19
N LYS A 111 -24.87 7.41 -0.54
CA LYS A 111 -24.61 7.97 -1.88
C LYS A 111 -23.11 8.06 -2.20
N THR A 112 -22.32 8.57 -1.25
CA THR A 112 -20.86 8.73 -1.39
C THR A 112 -20.14 7.38 -1.47
N THR A 113 -20.56 6.42 -0.64
CA THR A 113 -20.00 5.05 -0.66
C THR A 113 -20.42 4.29 -1.93
N GLY A 114 -21.64 4.50 -2.43
CA GLY A 114 -22.13 3.94 -3.68
C GLY A 114 -21.36 4.44 -4.90
N GLU A 115 -21.07 5.74 -4.98
CA GLU A 115 -20.23 6.35 -6.02
C GLU A 115 -18.82 5.77 -6.04
N LEU A 116 -18.17 5.71 -4.87
CA LEU A 116 -16.83 5.18 -4.70
C LEU A 116 -16.72 3.68 -4.99
N SER A 117 -17.82 2.93 -4.92
CA SER A 117 -17.75 1.48 -4.82
C SER A 117 -17.24 0.73 -6.05
N CYS A 118 -17.30 1.35 -7.23
CA CYS A 118 -16.77 0.76 -8.46
C CYS A 118 -15.23 0.91 -8.55
N ILE A 119 -14.66 1.95 -7.94
CA ILE A 119 -13.22 2.25 -8.00
C ILE A 119 -12.40 1.09 -7.40
N PRO A 120 -12.65 0.62 -6.16
CA PRO A 120 -11.91 -0.51 -5.60
C PRO A 120 -11.92 -1.78 -6.46
N GLY A 121 -13.00 -2.03 -7.19
CA GLY A 121 -13.09 -3.17 -8.11
C GLY A 121 -12.03 -3.09 -9.20
N PHE A 122 -11.93 -1.95 -9.87
CA PHE A 122 -10.91 -1.70 -10.88
C PHE A 122 -9.49 -1.67 -10.28
N VAL A 123 -9.28 -0.98 -9.14
CA VAL A 123 -7.95 -0.90 -8.50
C VAL A 123 -7.42 -2.30 -8.16
N ASN A 124 -8.25 -3.15 -7.56
CA ASN A 124 -7.88 -4.53 -7.24
C ASN A 124 -7.56 -5.35 -8.49
N TYR A 125 -8.33 -5.18 -9.58
CA TYR A 125 -8.05 -5.83 -10.84
C TYR A 125 -6.68 -5.41 -11.40
N ALA A 126 -6.42 -4.11 -11.49
CA ALA A 126 -5.17 -3.57 -12.02
C ALA A 126 -3.96 -4.01 -11.19
N LEU A 127 -4.07 -3.96 -9.85
CA LEU A 127 -3.02 -4.46 -8.96
C LEU A 127 -2.76 -5.95 -9.15
N LYS A 128 -3.82 -6.77 -9.22
CA LYS A 128 -3.68 -8.20 -9.41
C LYS A 128 -2.99 -8.52 -10.74
N LEU A 129 -3.46 -7.92 -11.83
CA LEU A 129 -2.92 -8.14 -13.17
C LEU A 129 -1.43 -7.75 -13.26
N ILE A 130 -1.08 -6.56 -12.77
CA ILE A 130 0.29 -6.05 -12.88
C ILE A 130 1.25 -6.79 -11.93
N ARG A 131 0.76 -7.34 -10.81
CA ARG A 131 1.56 -8.22 -9.94
C ARG A 131 1.80 -9.59 -10.56
N SER A 132 0.83 -10.15 -11.27
CA SER A 132 0.96 -11.48 -11.85
C SER A 132 1.70 -11.49 -13.19
N GLU A 133 1.44 -10.51 -14.06
CA GLU A 133 1.96 -10.47 -15.43
C GLU A 133 3.05 -9.41 -15.64
N GLY A 134 3.25 -8.52 -14.67
CA GLY A 134 4.06 -7.33 -14.86
C GLY A 134 3.37 -6.26 -15.71
N MET A 135 3.99 -5.08 -15.76
CA MET A 135 3.58 -3.96 -16.59
C MET A 135 4.19 -4.08 -17.99
N SER A 136 3.33 -4.31 -18.98
CA SER A 136 3.65 -4.43 -20.40
C SER A 136 2.59 -3.71 -21.22
N ARG A 137 2.84 -3.51 -22.52
CA ARG A 137 1.84 -2.90 -23.41
C ARG A 137 0.51 -3.70 -23.42
N LYS A 138 0.60 -5.03 -23.36
CA LYS A 138 -0.55 -5.94 -23.23
C LYS A 138 -1.31 -5.72 -21.92
N SER A 139 -0.64 -5.79 -20.77
CA SER A 139 -1.34 -5.67 -19.47
C SER A 139 -1.90 -4.26 -19.25
N ILE A 140 -1.23 -3.23 -19.75
CA ILE A 140 -1.76 -1.86 -19.80
C ILE A 140 -3.06 -1.79 -20.64
N GLY A 141 -3.06 -2.38 -21.84
CA GLY A 141 -4.25 -2.44 -22.69
C GLY A 141 -5.41 -3.15 -22.01
N MET A 142 -5.15 -4.25 -21.29
CA MET A 142 -6.16 -4.95 -20.49
C MET A 142 -6.68 -4.09 -19.33
N CYS A 143 -5.80 -3.37 -18.61
CA CYS A 143 -6.23 -2.42 -17.58
C CYS A 143 -7.15 -1.33 -18.15
N LEU A 144 -6.81 -0.74 -19.30
CA LEU A 144 -7.65 0.30 -19.92
C LEU A 144 -9.03 -0.24 -20.32
N LYS A 145 -9.08 -1.42 -20.94
CA LYS A 145 -10.34 -2.09 -21.31
C LYS A 145 -11.20 -2.39 -20.08
N GLU A 146 -10.62 -2.98 -19.04
CA GLU A 146 -11.38 -3.33 -17.83
C GLU A 146 -11.80 -2.08 -17.05
N MET A 147 -11.01 -1.00 -17.08
CA MET A 147 -11.40 0.30 -16.52
C MET A 147 -12.68 0.82 -17.15
N ASP A 148 -12.76 0.82 -18.48
CA ASP A 148 -13.95 1.28 -19.22
C ASP A 148 -15.16 0.38 -18.94
N LYS A 149 -14.95 -0.93 -18.77
CA LYS A 149 -15.98 -1.91 -18.44
C LYS A 149 -16.50 -1.80 -16.99
N ILE A 150 -15.64 -1.58 -16.00
CA ILE A 150 -16.04 -1.48 -14.58
C ILE A 150 -16.62 -0.09 -14.27
N LEU A 151 -16.03 0.96 -14.85
CA LEU A 151 -16.37 2.35 -14.57
C LEU A 151 -17.32 2.93 -15.62
N LYS A 152 -18.47 2.26 -15.84
CA LYS A 152 -19.49 2.66 -16.84
C LYS A 152 -20.26 3.93 -16.46
N LYS A 153 -20.36 4.23 -15.16
CA LYS A 153 -21.18 5.34 -14.66
C LYS A 153 -20.60 6.68 -15.14
N ASN A 154 -21.40 7.45 -15.87
CA ASN A 154 -21.03 8.79 -16.29
C ASN A 154 -21.17 9.77 -15.12
N ASN A 155 -20.07 9.94 -14.39
CA ASN A 155 -19.99 10.83 -13.24
C ASN A 155 -18.69 11.63 -13.33
N LYS A 156 -18.75 12.95 -13.08
CA LYS A 156 -17.58 13.85 -13.12
C LYS A 156 -16.39 13.33 -12.30
N ARG A 157 -16.59 12.76 -11.11
CA ARG A 157 -15.52 12.18 -10.28
C ARG A 157 -14.93 10.92 -10.92
N ILE A 158 -15.77 10.01 -11.38
CA ILE A 158 -15.33 8.78 -12.07
C ILE A 158 -14.56 9.14 -13.35
N ASN A 159 -15.05 10.07 -14.16
CA ASN A 159 -14.38 10.49 -15.39
C ASN A 159 -13.00 11.11 -15.12
N ARG A 160 -12.87 11.94 -14.07
CA ARG A 160 -11.56 12.47 -13.62
C ARG A 160 -10.62 11.37 -13.15
N PHE A 161 -11.14 10.35 -12.47
CA PHE A 161 -10.35 9.19 -12.05
C PHE A 161 -9.85 8.42 -13.29
N LYS A 162 -10.75 8.09 -14.23
CA LYS A 162 -10.42 7.42 -15.49
C LYS A 162 -9.34 8.16 -16.27
N LEU A 163 -9.49 9.48 -16.42
CA LEU A 163 -8.53 10.31 -17.16
C LEU A 163 -7.14 10.28 -16.50
N SER A 164 -7.09 10.42 -15.17
CA SER A 164 -5.82 10.41 -14.43
C SER A 164 -5.11 9.04 -14.52
N VAL A 165 -5.87 7.94 -14.40
CA VAL A 165 -5.31 6.59 -14.52
C VAL A 165 -4.87 6.29 -15.96
N ARG A 166 -5.66 6.70 -16.96
CA ARG A 166 -5.32 6.54 -18.37
C ARG A 166 -4.00 7.25 -18.69
N GLN A 167 -3.89 8.53 -18.30
CA GLN A 167 -2.67 9.32 -18.48
C GLN A 167 -1.47 8.66 -17.80
N TYR A 168 -1.64 8.14 -16.58
CA TYR A 168 -0.59 7.38 -15.89
C TYR A 168 -0.14 6.15 -16.70
N LEU A 169 -1.09 5.30 -17.12
CA LEU A 169 -0.79 4.07 -17.83
C LEU A 169 -0.15 4.33 -19.20
N GLU A 170 -0.60 5.35 -19.93
CA GLU A 170 -0.02 5.76 -21.20
C GLU A 170 1.41 6.29 -21.01
N GLN A 171 1.65 7.12 -20.00
CA GLN A 171 3.00 7.58 -19.67
C GLN A 171 3.95 6.44 -19.28
N GLU A 172 3.49 5.38 -18.61
CA GLU A 172 4.34 4.21 -18.36
C GLU A 172 4.53 3.37 -19.63
N ARG A 173 3.49 3.24 -20.46
CA ARG A 173 3.54 2.53 -21.74
C ARG A 173 4.60 3.12 -22.66
N ASP A 174 4.68 4.44 -22.74
CA ASP A 174 5.59 5.15 -23.65
C ASP A 174 7.06 5.00 -23.25
N LYS A 175 7.35 4.63 -22.00
CA LYS A 175 8.72 4.30 -21.57
C LYS A 175 9.14 2.88 -21.93
N LEU A 176 8.20 1.98 -22.25
CA LEU A 176 8.51 0.59 -22.62
C LEU A 176 9.21 0.54 -23.98
N ALA A 177 10.42 -0.02 -24.01
CA ALA A 177 11.25 -0.06 -25.20
C ALA A 177 10.60 -0.81 -26.38
N ASN A 178 9.87 -1.89 -26.12
CA ASN A 178 9.20 -2.70 -27.15
C ASN A 178 8.03 -3.53 -26.58
N GLU A 179 7.33 -4.29 -27.44
CA GLU A 179 6.19 -5.15 -27.08
C GLU A 179 6.55 -6.28 -26.09
N LYS A 180 7.82 -6.72 -26.07
CA LYS A 180 8.31 -7.75 -25.16
C LYS A 180 8.72 -7.20 -23.79
N SER A 181 8.74 -5.87 -23.63
CA SER A 181 9.16 -5.23 -22.39
C SER A 181 8.13 -5.47 -21.30
N VAL A 182 8.60 -6.04 -20.19
CA VAL A 182 7.80 -6.29 -18.99
C VAL A 182 8.54 -5.76 -17.78
N TRP A 183 7.87 -4.89 -17.02
CA TRP A 183 8.43 -4.29 -15.81
C TRP A 183 7.67 -4.70 -14.57
N ASN A 184 8.39 -4.93 -13.48
CA ASN A 184 7.77 -4.90 -12.17
C ASN A 184 7.36 -3.45 -11.87
N ALA A 185 6.07 -3.22 -11.61
CA ALA A 185 5.54 -1.90 -11.28
C ALA A 185 4.76 -1.90 -9.95
N SER A 186 5.05 -2.87 -9.08
CA SER A 186 4.47 -2.99 -7.74
C SER A 186 5.57 -3.18 -6.70
N SER A 187 5.56 -2.37 -5.66
CA SER A 187 6.45 -2.44 -4.49
C SER A 187 6.00 -3.49 -3.48
N ASP A 188 4.84 -4.14 -3.65
CA ASP A 188 4.27 -5.11 -2.71
C ASP A 188 5.27 -6.19 -2.27
N MET A 189 6.08 -6.72 -3.19
CA MET A 189 7.10 -7.73 -2.85
C MET A 189 8.16 -7.14 -1.90
N ILE A 190 8.60 -5.92 -2.19
CA ILE A 190 9.57 -5.18 -1.36
C ILE A 190 8.95 -4.82 -0.01
N GLU A 191 7.72 -4.29 0.00
CA GLU A 191 6.98 -3.95 1.21
C GLU A 191 6.71 -5.17 2.10
N SER A 192 6.40 -6.32 1.49
CA SER A 192 6.23 -7.60 2.19
C SER A 192 7.54 -8.07 2.82
N LEU A 193 8.65 -8.02 2.07
CA LEU A 193 9.99 -8.37 2.56
C LEU A 193 10.37 -7.51 3.78
N PHE A 194 10.19 -6.19 3.68
CA PHE A 194 10.42 -5.28 4.80
C PHE A 194 9.40 -5.47 5.93
N GLY A 195 8.19 -5.95 5.64
CA GLY A 195 7.20 -6.36 6.63
C GLY A 195 7.69 -7.54 7.48
N CYS A 196 8.21 -8.60 6.83
CA CYS A 196 8.82 -9.75 7.50
C CYS A 196 10.03 -9.33 8.35
N HIS A 197 10.90 -8.46 7.82
CA HIS A 197 12.02 -7.91 8.58
C HIS A 197 11.55 -7.12 9.81
N LYS A 198 10.54 -6.26 9.66
CA LYS A 198 9.97 -5.48 10.78
C LYS A 198 9.37 -6.35 11.88
N PHE A 199 8.90 -7.55 11.55
CA PHE A 199 8.41 -8.51 12.54
C PHE A 199 9.55 -9.16 13.34
N LYS A 200 10.72 -9.37 12.71
CA LYS A 200 11.90 -9.99 13.34
C LYS A 200 12.75 -9.03 14.18
N ARG A 201 12.66 -7.71 13.95
CA ARG A 201 13.42 -6.69 14.72
C ARG A 201 12.74 -6.33 16.05
N SER A 202 13.46 -5.57 16.89
CA SER A 202 12.94 -5.01 18.15
C SER A 202 11.62 -4.24 17.95
N ARG A 203 10.65 -4.48 18.85
CA ARG A 203 9.36 -3.75 18.88
C ARG A 203 9.50 -2.30 19.36
N ASN A 204 10.63 -1.95 19.98
CA ASN A 204 10.86 -0.59 20.43
C ASN A 204 11.14 0.33 19.22
N PRO A 205 10.29 1.34 18.96
CA PRO A 205 10.37 2.19 17.77
C PRO A 205 11.68 2.99 17.68
N LEU A 206 12.37 3.21 18.81
CA LEU A 206 13.61 3.99 18.86
C LEU A 206 14.79 3.30 18.17
N HIS A 207 14.76 1.97 17.98
CA HIS A 207 15.86 1.25 17.36
C HIS A 207 15.95 1.48 15.85
N GLY A 208 14.88 1.92 15.18
CA GLY A 208 14.92 2.22 13.75
C GLY A 208 15.44 1.04 12.90
N VAL A 209 16.33 1.34 11.95
CA VAL A 209 17.07 0.35 11.16
C VAL A 209 18.36 -0.01 11.92
N THR A 210 18.63 -1.31 12.07
CA THR A 210 19.82 -1.86 12.72
C THR A 210 20.53 -2.83 11.77
N ALA A 211 21.69 -3.37 12.18
CA ALA A 211 22.39 -4.41 11.43
C ALA A 211 21.52 -5.65 11.09
N CYS A 212 20.39 -5.84 11.80
CA CYS A 212 19.38 -6.84 11.44
C CYS A 212 18.86 -6.70 10.00
N VAL A 213 19.06 -5.56 9.32
CA VAL A 213 18.71 -5.36 7.90
C VAL A 213 19.43 -6.37 6.99
N LEU A 214 20.61 -6.86 7.39
CA LEU A 214 21.38 -7.87 6.69
C LEU A 214 20.68 -9.24 6.58
N ILE A 215 19.56 -9.44 7.30
CA ILE A 215 18.73 -10.64 7.15
C ILE A 215 17.87 -10.62 5.87
N LEU A 216 17.66 -9.46 5.24
CA LEU A 216 16.73 -9.32 4.11
C LEU A 216 17.02 -10.31 2.96
N PRO A 217 18.26 -10.56 2.53
CA PRO A 217 18.56 -11.54 1.48
C PRO A 217 18.19 -12.98 1.86
N LEU A 218 18.19 -13.33 3.16
CA LEU A 218 17.73 -14.66 3.60
C LEU A 218 16.21 -14.81 3.50
N LEU A 219 15.47 -13.70 3.51
CA LEU A 219 14.00 -13.69 3.42
C LEU A 219 13.49 -13.75 1.99
N THR A 220 14.33 -13.49 0.98
CA THR A 220 13.93 -13.51 -0.44
C THR A 220 13.74 -14.92 -1.01
N ARG A 221 14.13 -15.97 -0.27
CA ARG A 221 13.96 -17.39 -0.67
C ARG A 221 14.45 -17.64 -2.10
N THR A 222 15.66 -17.17 -2.43
CA THR A 222 16.23 -17.17 -3.79
C THR A 222 16.63 -18.56 -4.32
N GLY A 223 16.18 -19.63 -3.67
CA GLY A 223 16.35 -21.00 -4.16
C GLY A 223 15.39 -21.97 -3.50
N ASP A 224 15.12 -23.08 -4.19
CA ASP A 224 14.36 -24.23 -3.72
C ASP A 224 15.11 -25.55 -3.98
N ARG A 225 14.48 -26.71 -3.72
CA ARG A 225 15.13 -28.01 -3.89
C ARG A 225 15.52 -28.32 -5.34
N GLY A 226 14.82 -27.75 -6.33
CA GLY A 226 15.11 -27.92 -7.76
C GLY A 226 16.01 -26.82 -8.33
N HIS A 227 16.03 -25.65 -7.71
CA HIS A 227 16.78 -24.49 -8.16
C HIS A 227 17.56 -23.87 -6.99
N PRO A 228 18.78 -24.36 -6.69
CA PRO A 228 19.61 -23.81 -5.62
C PRO A 228 19.93 -22.33 -5.87
N SER A 229 19.96 -21.55 -4.80
CA SER A 229 20.40 -20.15 -4.88
C SER A 229 21.84 -20.08 -5.36
N ALA A 230 22.13 -19.21 -6.33
CA ALA A 230 23.50 -18.93 -6.77
C ALA A 230 24.36 -18.30 -5.65
N VAL A 231 23.73 -17.76 -4.61
CA VAL A 231 24.42 -17.25 -3.42
C VAL A 231 24.75 -18.40 -2.48
N GLY A 232 26.05 -18.62 -2.23
CA GLY A 232 26.56 -19.57 -1.26
C GLY A 232 26.35 -19.13 0.18
N PHE A 233 25.09 -19.01 0.63
CA PHE A 233 24.73 -18.43 1.93
C PHE A 233 25.47 -19.07 3.11
N LYS A 234 25.66 -20.39 3.11
CA LYS A 234 26.42 -21.09 4.16
C LYS A 234 27.85 -20.57 4.24
N HIS A 235 28.56 -20.58 3.13
CA HIS A 235 29.94 -20.11 3.05
C HIS A 235 30.06 -18.63 3.45
N CYS A 236 29.14 -17.78 2.99
CA CYS A 236 29.11 -16.38 3.38
C CYS A 236 28.88 -16.18 4.89
N LEU A 237 27.99 -16.96 5.50
CA LEU A 237 27.70 -16.87 6.94
C LEU A 237 28.84 -17.41 7.79
N GLU A 238 29.56 -18.44 7.33
CA GLU A 238 30.72 -19.01 8.01
C GLU A 238 31.98 -18.14 7.89
N GLY A 239 32.09 -17.35 6.81
CA GLY A 239 33.24 -16.49 6.54
C GLY A 239 33.18 -15.07 7.11
N VAL A 240 32.04 -14.65 7.69
CA VAL A 240 31.85 -13.31 8.25
C VAL A 240 31.93 -13.36 9.77
N PHE A 241 32.86 -12.58 10.34
CA PHE A 241 33.06 -12.50 11.78
C PHE A 241 32.35 -11.29 12.41
N MET A 242 32.22 -11.30 13.74
CA MET A 242 31.59 -10.18 14.48
C MET A 242 32.29 -8.84 14.24
N LYS A 243 33.61 -8.83 14.13
CA LYS A 243 34.40 -7.62 13.81
C LYS A 243 34.03 -7.01 12.46
N ASP A 244 33.67 -7.84 11.47
CA ASP A 244 33.31 -7.39 10.13
C ASP A 244 31.92 -6.74 10.17
N LEU A 245 31.00 -7.31 10.96
CA LEU A 245 29.67 -6.73 11.20
C LEU A 245 29.76 -5.39 11.96
N GLU A 246 30.68 -5.27 12.92
CA GLU A 246 30.94 -4.02 13.65
C GLU A 246 31.48 -2.94 12.72
N SER A 247 32.48 -3.26 11.89
CA SER A 247 33.01 -2.33 10.88
C SER A 247 31.92 -1.90 9.91
N TRP A 248 31.19 -2.86 9.34
CA TRP A 248 30.10 -2.58 8.41
C TRP A 248 29.03 -1.69 9.05
N THR A 249 28.67 -1.94 10.31
CA THR A 249 27.69 -1.13 11.06
C THR A 249 28.18 0.29 11.23
N LYS A 250 29.46 0.50 11.57
CA LYS A 250 30.06 1.82 11.72
C LYS A 250 30.08 2.60 10.40
N ASP A 251 30.36 1.91 9.29
CA ASP A 251 30.54 2.54 7.99
C ASP A 251 29.21 2.83 7.27
N ASN A 252 28.16 2.05 7.54
CA ASN A 252 26.90 2.08 6.78
C ASN A 252 25.66 2.53 7.59
N LEU A 253 25.71 2.47 8.93
CA LEU A 253 24.56 2.81 9.76
C LEU A 253 24.83 4.05 10.63
N THR A 254 23.84 4.92 10.70
CA THR A 254 23.84 6.05 11.64
C THR A 254 23.24 5.65 12.98
N ASP A 255 23.68 6.30 14.06
CA ASP A 255 23.08 6.14 15.39
C ASP A 255 21.56 6.26 15.37
N ASN A 256 20.88 5.21 15.84
CA ASN A 256 19.43 5.23 16.03
C ASN A 256 19.03 6.06 17.26
N LEU A 257 17.73 6.32 17.41
CA LEU A 257 17.21 7.16 18.49
C LEU A 257 17.44 6.54 19.88
N ALA A 258 17.51 5.21 19.99
CA ALA A 258 17.80 4.55 21.26
C ALA A 258 19.25 4.83 21.71
N VAL A 259 20.20 4.77 20.77
CA VAL A 259 21.61 5.11 21.02
C VAL A 259 21.75 6.59 21.37
N LYS A 260 21.13 7.48 20.59
CA LYS A 260 21.15 8.93 20.87
C LYS A 260 20.54 9.26 22.23
N ARG A 261 19.41 8.64 22.58
CA ARG A 261 18.76 8.81 23.89
C ARG A 261 19.68 8.35 25.02
N ARG A 262 20.32 7.18 24.90
CA ARG A 262 21.25 6.69 25.92
C ARG A 262 22.43 7.65 26.09
N LYS A 263 23.05 8.09 25.00
CA LYS A 263 24.17 9.06 25.05
C LYS A 263 23.77 10.39 25.69
N LYS A 264 22.52 10.85 25.48
CA LYS A 264 22.05 12.16 25.97
C LYS A 264 21.52 12.13 27.40
N LEU A 265 20.92 11.02 27.84
CA LEU A 265 20.27 10.88 29.16
C LEU A 265 21.10 10.07 30.18
N ALA A 266 22.23 9.49 29.76
CA ALA A 266 23.18 8.85 30.66
C ALA A 266 24.26 9.84 31.17
N GLY A 267 23.99 11.15 31.07
CA GLY A 267 24.75 12.21 31.72
C GLY A 267 23.98 12.76 32.90
#